data_AF-A0A1H1BQP4-F1
#
_entry.id   AF-A0A1H1BQP4-F1
#
_cell.length_a   1.000
_cell.length_b   1.000
_cell.length_c   1.000
_cell.angle_alpha   90.00
_cell.angle_beta   90.00
_cell.angle_gamma   90.00
#
_symmetry.space_group_name_H-M   'P 1'
#
loop_
_entity.id
_entity.type
_entity.pdbx_description
1 polymer ?
#
loop_
_entity_poly.entity_id
_entity_poly.type
_entity_poly.pdbx_seq_one_letter_code
_entity_poly.pdbx_strand_id
1 'polypeptide(L)' 'MSEKVYRVYCGIDVMVNEWLWENRDVEIVDIKITGTRGEELVMVVYKI' A
#
# COMPACT_ATOMS: atom_id res chain seq x y z
N MET A 1 -2.56 -13.88 21.77
CA MET A 1 -2.07 -13.50 20.42
C MET A 1 -2.89 -12.32 19.96
N SER A 2 -2.27 -11.17 19.68
CA SER A 2 -2.98 -10.03 19.09
C SER A 2 -3.41 -10.40 17.68
N GLU A 3 -4.67 -10.19 17.34
CA GLU A 3 -5.19 -10.42 15.99
C GLU A 3 -4.50 -9.44 15.03
N LYS A 4 -3.74 -9.94 14.05
CA LYS A 4 -3.07 -9.06 13.07
C LYS A 4 -4.14 -8.47 12.16
N VAL A 5 -4.37 -7.16 12.24
CA VAL A 5 -5.35 -6.46 11.40
C VAL A 5 -4.72 -6.14 10.06
N TYR A 6 -5.24 -6.74 9.00
CA TYR A 6 -4.85 -6.42 7.63
C TYR A 6 -5.58 -5.17 7.16
N ARG A 7 -4.84 -4.24 6.56
CA ARG A 7 -5.39 -3.02 5.96
C ARG A 7 -4.90 -2.87 4.52
N VAL A 8 -5.62 -2.05 3.76
CA VAL A 8 -5.30 -1.76 2.36
C VAL A 8 -5.22 -0.25 2.18
N TYR A 9 -4.13 0.21 1.57
CA TYR A 9 -3.99 1.56 1.03
C TYR A 9 -4.06 1.50 -0.50
N CYS A 10 -4.81 2.39 -1.14
CA CYS A 10 -4.93 2.44 -2.59
C CYS A 10 -4.71 3.88 -3.07
N GLY A 11 -3.81 4.06 -4.03
CA GLY A 11 -3.50 5.36 -4.61
C GLY A 11 -2.75 5.20 -5.93
N ILE A 12 -2.40 6.33 -6.54
CA ILE A 12 -1.43 6.33 -7.65
C ILE A 12 -0.01 6.22 -7.12
N ASP A 13 0.96 5.93 -7.99
CA ASP A 13 2.38 5.75 -7.64
C ASP A 13 2.93 6.84 -6.70
N VAL A 14 2.72 8.12 -7.02
CA VAL A 14 3.19 9.24 -6.20
C VAL A 14 2.60 9.21 -4.79
N MET A 15 1.28 8.99 -4.67
CA MET A 15 0.59 8.94 -3.38
C MET A 15 1.03 7.73 -2.54
N VAL A 16 1.22 6.58 -3.18
CA VAL A 16 1.69 5.38 -2.48
C VAL A 16 3.11 5.56 -1.98
N ASN A 17 3.99 6.17 -2.78
CA ASN A 17 5.36 6.46 -2.33
C ASN A 17 5.35 7.41 -1.13
N GLU A 18 4.59 8.51 -1.17
CA GLU A 18 4.45 9.44 -0.04
C GLU A 18 3.94 8.72 1.21
N TRP A 19 2.89 7.90 1.07
CA TRP A 19 2.34 7.14 2.17
C TRP A 19 3.34 6.14 2.78
N LEU A 20 4.11 5.43 1.96
CA LEU A 20 5.17 4.51 2.42
C LEU A 20 6.29 5.25 3.18
N TRP A 21 6.63 6.47 2.75
CA TRP A 21 7.62 7.31 3.44
C TRP A 21 7.18 7.71 4.84
N GLU A 22 5.89 7.98 5.03
CA GLU A 22 5.28 8.35 6.31
C GLU A 22 5.04 7.13 7.23
N ASN A 23 4.77 5.96 6.66
CA ASN A 23 4.37 4.75 7.39
C ASN A 23 5.47 3.68 7.38
N ARG A 24 6.68 4.02 7.87
CA ARG A 24 7.84 3.11 7.81
C ARG A 24 7.74 1.85 8.67
N ASP A 25 6.87 1.86 9.66
CA ASP A 25 6.75 0.78 10.65
C ASP A 25 5.69 -0.28 10.29
N VAL A 26 5.05 -0.17 9.11
CA VAL A 26 4.05 -1.16 8.67
C VAL A 26 4.72 -2.38 8.03
N GLU A 27 4.18 -3.57 8.31
CA GLU A 27 4.62 -4.81 7.64
C GLU A 27 3.85 -4.96 6.32
N ILE A 28 4.51 -4.69 5.19
CA ILE A 28 3.92 -4.87 3.85
C ILE A 28 3.73 -6.36 3.57
N VAL A 29 2.53 -6.73 3.13
CA VAL A 29 2.13 -8.11 2.83
C VAL A 29 2.08 -8.37 1.34
N ASP A 30 1.49 -7.44 0.58
CA ASP A 30 1.30 -7.58 -0.88
C ASP A 30 1.19 -6.19 -1.53
N ILE A 31 1.60 -6.09 -2.80
CA ILE A 31 1.43 -4.89 -3.62
C ILE A 31 0.87 -5.31 -4.98
N LYS A 32 -0.26 -4.74 -5.36
CA LYS A 32 -0.89 -4.96 -6.67
C LYS A 32 -0.95 -3.67 -7.45
N ILE A 33 -0.56 -3.75 -8.72
CA ILE A 33 -0.56 -2.62 -9.65
C ILE A 33 -1.50 -2.96 -10.80
N THR A 34 -2.41 -2.05 -11.14
CA THR A 34 -3.34 -2.19 -12.26
C THR A 34 -3.52 -0.85 -12.97
N GLY A 35 -3.70 -0.88 -14.29
CA GLY A 35 -3.89 0.33 -15.10
C GLY A 35 -3.12 0.32 -16.42
N THR A 36 -3.16 1.44 -17.12
CA THR A 36 -2.41 1.70 -18.35
C THR A 36 -1.34 2.76 -18.13
N ARG A 37 -0.36 2.90 -19.04
CA ARG A 37 0.69 3.93 -18.97
C ARG A 37 0.07 5.32 -18.82
N GLY A 38 0.16 5.89 -17.60
CA GLY A 38 -0.37 7.21 -17.22
C GLY A 38 -1.42 7.19 -16.10
N GLU A 39 -2.03 6.04 -15.81
CA GLU A 39 -3.08 5.88 -14.79
C GLU A 39 -2.88 4.57 -14.01
N GLU A 40 -1.70 4.41 -13.40
CA GLU A 40 -1.41 3.24 -12.58
C GLU A 40 -2.02 3.41 -11.18
N LEU A 41 -2.92 2.49 -10.83
CA LEU A 41 -3.43 2.32 -9.48
C LEU A 41 -2.59 1.27 -8.76
N VAL A 42 -2.12 1.63 -7.57
CA VAL A 42 -1.29 0.83 -6.70
C VAL A 42 -2.06 0.55 -5.41
N MET A 43 -2.24 -0.73 -5.10
CA MET A 43 -2.86 -1.23 -3.88
C MET A 43 -1.81 -1.89 -2.99
N VAL A 44 -1.67 -1.42 -1.77
CA VAL A 44 -0.73 -1.93 -0.77
C VAL A 44 -1.51 -2.60 0.36
N VAL A 45 -1.29 -3.89 0.58
CA VAL A 45 -1.82 -4.64 1.72
C VAL A 45 -0.76 -4.66 2.81
N TYR A 46 -1.11 -4.27 4.03
CA TYR A 46 -0.17 -4.16 5.15
C TYR A 46 -0.79 -4.61 6.48
N LYS A 47 0.05 -4.97 7.46
CA LYS A 47 -0.34 -5.29 8.83
C LYS A 47 0.06 -4.17 9.78
N ILE A 48 -0.76 -3.97 10.81
CA ILE A 48 -0.48 -3.16 12.01
C ILE A 48 -0.34 -4.11 13.20
#